data_AF-A0AAU9ICB4-F1
#
_entry.id   AF-A0AAU9ICB4-F1
#
_cell.length_a   1.000
_cell.length_b   1.000
_cell.length_c   1.000
_cell.angle_alpha   90.00
_cell.angle_beta   90.00
_cell.angle_gamma   90.00
#
_symmetry.space_group_name_H-M   'P 1'
#
loop_
_entity.id
_entity.type
_entity.pdbx_description
1 polymer ?
#
loop_
_entity_poly.entity_id
_entity_poly.type
_entity_poly.pdbx_seq_one_letter_code
_entity_poly.pdbx_strand_id
1 'polypeptide(L)'
;MKRGGRTKQRSASRKRKSSTPKYSSDEEPISNTTPKGNKGILISQEKYDDMKRNQQLLEEIKARSNFNAKEVARLQHENSKLEILNNDLKEELQDLKQQHLDDTLKIKELVFNNNSLQNQMKEASNTTLKEQQSVLNKLKASLADIEGVLNYRSASGRRHLNSLSRVLAKHSKLLFDQEFSNVTKNKFISSIKEMNICIESTLKVITEDSVENLLETLSVSQNSKAIKSGIEEKLRAELKDKEDTIEEYRTALEKLREQTLKLRERLKNPMAEENLKKIIEEQEKKIEKLNSEKEMMNSHISVLQSSMNEQCTLIEQLREIIKTLSKSQMISESSSSFIKPLPKEDKIPETTSNLFVKPISIEDRPYSSNSSSFIKPIAKEDKPSNSPLNSFIRPLSIEEKPITKSPEKEEILDDYKPNDQEDLKVEISLLDQEIFQLQQSLQRALGQ
;
A
#
# COMPACT_ATOMS: atom_id res chain seq x y z
N MET A 1 42.66 -1.25 -11.93
CA MET A 1 43.71 -2.16 -11.41
C MET A 1 43.10 -3.50 -11.02
N LYS A 2 43.88 -4.57 -10.87
CA LYS A 2 43.41 -5.92 -10.48
C LYS A 2 43.23 -6.05 -8.96
N ARG A 3 42.17 -6.75 -8.50
CA ARG A 3 42.19 -7.78 -7.43
C ARG A 3 40.78 -8.33 -7.17
N GLY A 4 40.53 -9.60 -7.51
CA GLY A 4 39.33 -10.32 -7.11
C GLY A 4 39.60 -11.21 -5.90
N GLY A 5 38.81 -11.08 -4.84
CA GLY A 5 38.93 -11.89 -3.62
C GLY A 5 38.33 -13.28 -3.79
N ARG A 6 39.15 -14.29 -4.07
CA ARG A 6 38.70 -15.66 -4.41
C ARG A 6 38.75 -16.60 -3.20
N THR A 7 37.73 -16.55 -2.35
CA THR A 7 37.59 -17.39 -1.15
C THR A 7 37.34 -18.86 -1.50
N LYS A 8 38.39 -19.70 -1.40
CA LYS A 8 38.29 -21.16 -1.60
C LYS A 8 37.83 -21.86 -0.32
N GLN A 9 36.53 -22.04 -0.14
CA GLN A 9 36.02 -23.04 0.82
C GLN A 9 36.42 -24.45 0.34
N ARG A 10 37.15 -25.20 1.18
CA ARG A 10 37.58 -26.58 0.92
C ARG A 10 36.66 -27.56 1.66
N SER A 11 35.51 -27.89 1.08
CA SER A 11 34.64 -28.95 1.61
C SER A 11 35.32 -30.31 1.49
N ALA A 12 35.78 -30.87 2.61
CA ALA A 12 36.48 -32.13 2.66
C ALA A 12 35.51 -33.32 2.48
N SER A 13 35.48 -33.91 1.29
CA SER A 13 34.66 -35.09 0.98
C SER A 13 35.11 -36.33 1.79
N ARG A 14 34.51 -36.53 2.97
CA ARG A 14 34.64 -37.78 3.75
C ARG A 14 33.93 -38.93 3.01
N LYS A 15 34.67 -39.65 2.17
CA LYS A 15 34.26 -40.96 1.64
C LYS A 15 33.98 -41.91 2.82
N ARG A 16 32.71 -42.12 3.17
CA ARG A 16 32.31 -43.25 4.03
C ARG A 16 32.60 -44.54 3.27
N LYS A 17 33.45 -45.42 3.83
CA LYS A 17 33.69 -46.75 3.26
C LYS A 17 32.45 -47.62 3.54
N SER A 18 31.85 -48.16 2.49
CA SER A 18 30.77 -49.15 2.59
C SER A 18 31.34 -50.51 3.03
N SER A 19 31.26 -50.81 4.32
CA SER A 19 31.60 -52.14 4.86
C SER A 19 30.44 -53.11 4.63
N THR A 20 30.36 -53.69 3.43
CA THR A 20 29.49 -54.85 3.15
C THR A 20 29.93 -56.03 4.03
N PRO A 21 29.06 -56.60 4.88
CA PRO A 21 29.35 -57.87 5.55
C PRO A 21 29.40 -58.97 4.49
N LYS A 22 30.52 -59.70 4.40
CA LYS A 22 30.52 -61.00 3.71
C LYS A 22 29.84 -61.99 4.64
N TYR A 23 28.60 -62.38 4.34
CA TYR A 23 28.08 -63.64 4.83
C TYR A 23 28.83 -64.78 4.13
N SER A 24 29.38 -65.70 4.91
CA SER A 24 29.96 -66.95 4.43
C SER A 24 28.84 -67.97 4.23
N SER A 25 28.48 -68.23 2.97
CA SER A 25 27.59 -69.33 2.59
C SER A 25 28.35 -70.66 2.63
N ASP A 26 28.65 -71.16 3.83
CA ASP A 26 29.01 -72.55 4.04
C ASP A 26 27.72 -73.38 4.18
N GLU A 27 27.04 -73.63 3.05
CA GLU A 27 25.96 -74.62 3.00
C GLU A 27 26.54 -76.03 2.92
N GLU A 28 26.69 -76.70 4.07
CA GLU A 28 26.85 -78.16 4.06
C GLU A 28 25.55 -78.82 3.57
N PRO A 29 25.61 -79.78 2.62
CA PRO A 29 24.42 -80.46 2.13
C PRO A 29 23.88 -81.43 3.18
N ILE A 30 22.85 -81.00 3.92
CA ILE A 30 22.16 -81.84 4.92
C ILE A 30 21.57 -83.07 4.24
N SER A 31 22.22 -84.22 4.42
CA SER A 31 21.81 -85.47 3.80
C SER A 31 20.48 -85.98 4.37
N ASN A 32 19.50 -86.22 3.49
CA ASN A 32 18.21 -86.81 3.84
C ASN A 32 18.38 -88.28 4.27
N THR A 33 18.54 -88.52 5.57
CA THR A 33 18.44 -89.86 6.16
C THR A 33 17.31 -89.89 7.19
N THR A 34 16.32 -90.75 6.97
CA THR A 34 15.12 -90.86 7.81
C THR A 34 15.20 -92.11 8.70
N PRO A 35 15.56 -92.01 9.99
CA PRO A 35 15.46 -93.12 10.91
C PRO A 35 14.01 -93.27 11.40
N LYS A 36 13.25 -94.21 10.82
CA LYS A 36 12.00 -94.67 11.43
C LYS A 36 12.33 -95.35 12.77
N GLY A 37 12.09 -94.67 13.88
CA GLY A 37 12.40 -95.21 15.20
C GLY A 37 11.69 -94.49 16.34
N ASN A 38 10.58 -95.06 16.81
CA ASN A 38 9.92 -94.62 18.04
C ASN A 38 10.81 -94.91 19.25
N LYS A 39 11.63 -93.93 19.64
CA LYS A 39 12.30 -93.87 20.94
C LYS A 39 11.92 -92.54 21.59
N GLY A 40 11.24 -92.59 22.73
CA GLY A 40 10.94 -91.40 23.51
C GLY A 40 12.24 -90.76 23.97
N ILE A 41 12.55 -89.57 23.47
CA ILE A 41 13.77 -88.84 23.83
C ILE A 41 13.54 -88.24 25.22
N LEU A 42 14.09 -88.88 26.26
CA LEU A 42 14.22 -88.23 27.57
C LEU A 42 15.26 -87.11 27.44
N ILE A 43 14.77 -85.89 27.22
CA ILE A 43 15.55 -84.66 27.34
C ILE A 43 15.86 -84.47 28.83
N SER A 44 17.12 -84.22 29.19
CA SER A 44 17.48 -83.88 30.57
C SER A 44 16.84 -82.55 30.97
N GLN A 45 16.41 -82.44 32.25
CA GLN A 45 15.73 -81.24 32.76
C GLN A 45 16.48 -79.94 32.42
N GLU A 46 17.79 -79.94 32.64
CA GLU A 46 18.71 -78.84 32.29
C GLU A 46 18.64 -78.43 30.81
N LYS A 47 18.63 -79.41 29.89
CA LYS A 47 18.53 -79.17 28.44
C LYS A 47 17.13 -78.68 28.03
N TYR A 48 16.09 -79.08 28.75
CA TYR A 48 14.74 -78.53 28.56
C TYR A 48 14.65 -77.07 29.03
N ASP A 49 15.23 -76.76 30.19
CA ASP A 49 15.27 -75.39 30.72
C ASP A 49 16.14 -74.45 29.87
N ASP A 50 17.26 -74.93 29.31
CA ASP A 50 18.06 -74.18 28.32
C ASP A 50 17.30 -73.96 27.01
N MET A 51 16.59 -74.96 26.50
CA MET A 51 15.74 -74.81 25.32
C MET A 51 14.66 -73.74 25.56
N LYS A 52 14.07 -73.71 26.76
CA LYS A 52 13.08 -72.72 27.18
C LYS A 52 13.69 -71.30 27.30
N ARG A 53 14.88 -71.15 27.89
CA ARG A 53 15.61 -69.86 27.95
C ARG A 53 15.93 -69.34 26.55
N ASN A 54 16.43 -70.21 25.66
CA ASN A 54 16.75 -69.85 24.29
C ASN A 54 15.50 -69.46 23.48
N GLN A 55 14.36 -70.11 23.71
CA GLN A 55 13.09 -69.69 23.13
C GLN A 55 12.66 -68.30 23.62
N GLN A 56 12.74 -68.03 24.93
CA GLN A 56 12.42 -66.72 25.49
C GLN A 56 13.34 -65.61 24.94
N LEU A 57 14.64 -65.88 24.82
CA LEU A 57 15.59 -64.95 24.21
C LEU A 57 15.29 -64.69 22.72
N LEU A 58 14.89 -65.72 21.97
CA LEU A 58 14.48 -65.59 20.56
C LEU A 58 13.18 -64.78 20.42
N GLU A 59 12.22 -64.95 21.33
CA GLU A 59 10.99 -64.15 21.40
C GLU A 59 11.29 -62.69 21.75
N GLU A 60 12.21 -62.43 22.68
CA GLU A 60 12.66 -61.07 23.01
C GLU A 60 13.41 -60.40 21.83
N ILE A 61 14.30 -61.13 21.15
CA ILE A 61 15.00 -60.63 19.95
C ILE A 61 14.00 -60.31 18.83
N LYS A 62 12.98 -61.15 18.62
CA LYS A 62 11.88 -60.86 17.68
C LYS A 62 11.07 -59.62 18.09
N ALA A 63 10.75 -59.45 19.38
CA ALA A 63 10.04 -58.28 19.89
C ALA A 63 10.86 -56.99 19.68
N ARG A 64 12.16 -57.00 20.03
CA ARG A 64 13.10 -55.89 19.80
C ARG A 64 13.26 -55.59 18.30
N SER A 65 13.34 -56.62 17.44
CA SER A 65 13.42 -56.45 15.99
C SER A 65 12.16 -55.82 15.41
N ASN A 66 10.98 -56.27 15.83
CA ASN A 66 9.68 -55.70 15.42
C ASN A 66 9.51 -54.25 15.92
N PHE A 67 9.97 -53.93 17.13
CA PHE A 67 9.99 -52.55 17.64
C PHE A 67 10.89 -51.65 16.77
N ASN A 68 12.13 -52.08 16.51
CA ASN A 68 13.07 -51.34 15.67
C ASN A 68 12.54 -51.15 14.24
N ALA A 69 11.85 -52.15 13.67
CA ALA A 69 11.24 -52.04 12.34
C ALA A 69 10.13 -50.98 12.31
N LYS A 70 9.26 -50.93 13.34
CA LYS A 70 8.24 -49.88 13.49
C LYS A 70 8.86 -48.50 13.65
N GLU A 71 9.92 -48.37 14.43
CA GLU A 71 10.61 -47.09 14.63
C GLU A 71 11.33 -46.60 13.35
N VAL A 72 11.94 -47.50 12.57
CA VAL A 72 12.48 -47.17 11.25
C VAL A 72 11.39 -46.69 10.30
N ALA A 73 10.21 -47.33 10.28
CA ALA A 73 9.07 -46.88 9.48
C ALA A 73 8.55 -45.50 9.93
N ARG A 74 8.47 -45.24 11.25
CA ARG A 74 8.11 -43.94 11.83
C ARG A 74 9.07 -42.85 11.35
N LEU A 75 10.38 -43.09 11.47
CA LEU A 75 11.42 -42.16 11.03
C LEU A 75 11.44 -41.96 9.50
N GLN A 76 11.11 -42.97 8.69
CA GLN A 76 10.98 -42.81 7.24
C GLN A 76 9.80 -41.90 6.88
N HIS A 77 8.65 -42.08 7.52
CA HIS A 77 7.48 -41.22 7.35
C HIS A 77 7.73 -39.77 7.80
N GLU A 78 8.46 -39.56 8.91
CA GLU A 78 8.87 -38.22 9.36
C GLU A 78 9.85 -37.55 8.40
N ASN A 79 10.83 -38.28 7.86
CA ASN A 79 11.72 -37.74 6.83
C ASN A 79 10.94 -37.36 5.55
N SER A 80 9.95 -38.15 5.14
CA SER A 80 9.10 -37.83 3.98
C SER A 80 8.25 -36.57 4.22
N LYS A 81 7.65 -36.40 5.41
CA LYS A 81 6.97 -35.14 5.80
C LYS A 81 7.93 -33.94 5.73
N LEU A 82 9.15 -34.09 6.25
CA LEU A 82 10.16 -33.02 6.24
C LEU A 82 10.69 -32.71 4.82
N GLU A 83 10.72 -33.70 3.92
CA GLU A 83 11.12 -33.49 2.52
C GLU A 83 10.04 -32.70 1.74
N ILE A 84 8.76 -32.99 1.98
CA ILE A 84 7.62 -32.21 1.44
C ILE A 84 7.71 -30.77 1.93
N LEU A 85 7.74 -30.54 3.25
CA LEU A 85 7.83 -29.19 3.85
C LEU A 85 9.05 -28.39 3.32
N ASN A 86 10.17 -29.07 3.11
CA ASN A 86 11.38 -28.46 2.57
C ASN A 86 11.25 -28.13 1.08
N ASN A 87 10.34 -28.76 0.33
CA ASN A 87 10.03 -28.37 -1.06
C ASN A 87 9.03 -27.20 -1.09
N ASP A 88 7.99 -27.24 -0.27
CA ASP A 88 7.03 -26.13 -0.11
C ASP A 88 7.75 -24.82 0.24
N LEU A 89 8.67 -24.87 1.22
CA LEU A 89 9.52 -23.73 1.63
C LEU A 89 10.54 -23.28 0.57
N LYS A 90 10.86 -24.11 -0.45
CA LYS A 90 11.69 -23.68 -1.59
C LYS A 90 10.86 -22.93 -2.62
N GLU A 91 9.60 -23.34 -2.81
CA GLU A 91 8.65 -22.70 -3.72
C GLU A 91 8.26 -21.32 -3.19
N GLU A 92 7.84 -21.21 -1.92
CA GLU A 92 7.59 -19.92 -1.26
C GLU A 92 8.80 -18.98 -1.36
N LEU A 93 10.01 -19.50 -1.12
CA LEU A 93 11.26 -18.73 -1.19
C LEU A 93 11.66 -18.36 -2.64
N GLN A 94 11.14 -19.07 -3.66
CA GLN A 94 11.27 -18.71 -5.06
C GLN A 94 10.29 -17.59 -5.44
N ASP A 95 9.03 -17.70 -5.01
CA ASP A 95 8.00 -16.69 -5.25
C ASP A 95 8.35 -15.36 -4.58
N LEU A 96 8.84 -15.38 -3.33
CA LEU A 96 9.32 -14.18 -2.64
C LEU A 96 10.46 -13.47 -3.38
N LYS A 97 11.32 -14.22 -4.08
CA LYS A 97 12.39 -13.65 -4.92
C LYS A 97 11.84 -13.05 -6.21
N GLN A 98 10.83 -13.68 -6.81
CA GLN A 98 10.18 -13.16 -8.01
C GLN A 98 9.43 -11.86 -7.68
N GLN A 99 8.65 -11.85 -6.60
CA GLN A 99 7.99 -10.63 -6.10
C GLN A 99 9.00 -9.50 -5.83
N HIS A 100 10.11 -9.80 -5.13
CA HIS A 100 11.16 -8.81 -4.89
C HIS A 100 11.80 -8.28 -6.19
N LEU A 101 11.93 -9.12 -7.23
CA LEU A 101 12.43 -8.69 -8.54
C LEU A 101 11.45 -7.72 -9.21
N ASP A 102 10.15 -8.02 -9.17
CA ASP A 102 9.10 -7.23 -9.79
C ASP A 102 8.89 -5.89 -9.05
N ASP A 103 8.91 -5.89 -7.72
CA ASP A 103 8.94 -4.65 -6.91
C ASP A 103 10.20 -3.82 -7.19
N THR A 104 11.37 -4.47 -7.38
CA THR A 104 12.61 -3.80 -7.79
C THR A 104 12.51 -3.15 -9.17
N LEU A 105 11.73 -3.72 -10.10
CA LEU A 105 11.47 -3.13 -11.42
C LEU A 105 10.49 -1.95 -11.30
N LYS A 106 9.40 -2.13 -10.56
CA LYS A 106 8.38 -1.11 -10.28
C LYS A 106 8.96 0.13 -9.58
N ILE A 107 9.87 -0.05 -8.62
CA ILE A 107 10.61 1.05 -7.98
C ILE A 107 11.46 1.82 -8.99
N LYS A 108 12.15 1.15 -9.93
CA LYS A 108 12.94 1.81 -10.97
C LYS A 108 12.07 2.62 -11.93
N GLU A 109 10.90 2.10 -12.30
CA GLU A 109 9.92 2.82 -13.13
C GLU A 109 9.40 4.08 -12.42
N LEU A 110 8.99 3.96 -11.15
CA LEU A 110 8.54 5.10 -10.35
C LEU A 110 9.64 6.17 -10.19
N VAL A 111 10.91 5.76 -9.99
CA VAL A 111 12.05 6.68 -9.95
C VAL A 111 12.29 7.37 -11.31
N PHE A 112 12.16 6.65 -12.43
CA PHE A 112 12.27 7.23 -13.77
C PHE A 112 11.15 8.27 -14.02
N ASN A 113 9.90 7.91 -13.71
CA ASN A 113 8.75 8.79 -13.90
C ASN A 113 8.85 10.05 -13.01
N ASN A 114 9.25 9.92 -11.75
CA ASN A 114 9.46 11.04 -10.83
C ASN A 114 10.59 11.98 -11.31
N ASN A 115 11.70 11.43 -11.80
CA ASN A 115 12.78 12.24 -12.40
C ASN A 115 12.31 13.00 -13.66
N SER A 116 11.46 12.37 -14.49
CA SER A 116 10.87 13.02 -15.67
C SER A 116 9.95 14.19 -15.29
N LEU A 117 9.05 13.98 -14.32
CA LEU A 117 8.17 15.03 -13.77
C LEU A 117 8.96 16.17 -13.12
N GLN A 118 10.04 15.85 -12.38
CA GLN A 118 10.94 16.87 -11.83
C GLN A 118 11.58 17.74 -12.91
N ASN A 119 11.93 17.17 -14.07
CA ASN A 119 12.54 17.92 -15.16
C ASN A 119 11.49 18.80 -15.86
N GLN A 120 10.28 18.29 -16.11
CA GLN A 120 9.16 19.09 -16.62
C GLN A 120 8.82 20.28 -15.69
N MET A 121 8.80 20.06 -14.37
CA MET A 121 8.61 21.13 -13.36
C MET A 121 9.74 22.17 -13.37
N LYS A 122 10.99 21.76 -13.60
CA LYS A 122 12.14 22.67 -13.75
C LYS A 122 12.06 23.44 -15.07
N GLU A 123 11.55 22.84 -16.14
CA GLU A 123 11.36 23.52 -17.43
C GLU A 123 10.23 24.56 -17.33
N ALA A 124 9.08 24.21 -16.75
CA ALA A 124 7.95 25.10 -16.53
C ALA A 124 8.27 26.30 -15.60
N SER A 125 9.08 26.10 -14.56
CA SER A 125 9.54 27.22 -13.71
C SER A 125 10.57 28.10 -14.43
N ASN A 126 11.41 27.54 -15.30
CA ASN A 126 12.35 28.32 -16.10
C ASN A 126 11.69 29.08 -17.26
N THR A 127 10.60 28.60 -17.86
CA THR A 127 9.86 29.36 -18.88
C THR A 127 9.09 30.51 -18.27
N THR A 128 8.31 30.27 -17.21
CA THR A 128 7.54 31.32 -16.52
C THR A 128 8.44 32.43 -15.95
N LEU A 129 9.61 32.10 -15.39
CA LEU A 129 10.60 33.09 -14.96
C LEU A 129 11.13 33.95 -16.13
N LYS A 130 11.40 33.34 -17.30
CA LYS A 130 11.85 34.07 -18.50
C LYS A 130 10.77 34.99 -19.06
N GLU A 131 9.50 34.57 -19.02
CA GLU A 131 8.36 35.38 -19.44
C GLU A 131 8.15 36.58 -18.51
N GLN A 132 8.16 36.36 -17.20
CA GLN A 132 8.09 37.45 -16.21
C GLN A 132 9.24 38.46 -16.39
N GLN A 133 10.47 37.99 -16.60
CA GLN A 133 11.62 38.86 -16.87
C GLN A 133 11.48 39.63 -18.20
N SER A 134 10.88 39.02 -19.23
CA SER A 134 10.57 39.69 -20.50
C SER A 134 9.54 40.82 -20.32
N VAL A 135 8.46 40.56 -19.55
CA VAL A 135 7.45 41.57 -19.22
C VAL A 135 8.04 42.71 -18.40
N LEU A 136 8.85 42.41 -17.38
CA LEU A 136 9.53 43.41 -16.55
C LEU A 136 10.45 44.32 -17.40
N ASN A 137 11.19 43.74 -18.36
CA ASN A 137 12.05 44.52 -19.25
C ASN A 137 11.25 45.42 -20.21
N LYS A 138 10.10 44.96 -20.73
CA LYS A 138 9.19 45.77 -21.54
C LYS A 138 8.60 46.95 -20.75
N LEU A 139 8.20 46.71 -19.49
CA LEU A 139 7.70 47.77 -18.60
C LEU A 139 8.78 48.83 -18.30
N LYS A 140 10.03 48.40 -18.04
CA LYS A 140 11.16 49.31 -17.84
C LYS A 140 11.46 50.17 -19.08
N ALA A 141 11.42 49.59 -20.28
CA ALA A 141 11.57 50.34 -21.52
C ALA A 141 10.46 51.38 -21.70
N SER A 142 9.19 50.97 -21.54
CA SER A 142 8.04 51.87 -21.65
C SER A 142 8.05 53.01 -20.62
N LEU A 143 8.62 52.79 -19.42
CA LEU A 143 8.79 53.84 -18.42
C LEU A 143 9.84 54.85 -18.86
N ALA A 144 10.99 54.39 -19.36
CA ALA A 144 12.05 55.26 -19.89
C ALA A 144 11.59 56.09 -21.10
N ASP A 145 10.73 55.53 -21.96
CA ASP A 145 10.11 56.28 -23.07
C ASP A 145 9.20 57.40 -22.56
N ILE A 146 8.39 57.14 -21.51
CA ILE A 146 7.53 58.14 -20.88
C ILE A 146 8.37 59.25 -20.21
N GLU A 147 9.42 58.89 -19.48
CA GLU A 147 10.38 59.84 -18.90
C GLU A 147 11.05 60.70 -20.01
N GLY A 148 11.40 60.10 -21.14
CA GLY A 148 11.92 60.80 -22.31
C GLY A 148 10.95 61.84 -22.88
N VAL A 149 9.67 61.47 -23.03
CA VAL A 149 8.61 62.38 -23.51
C VAL A 149 8.34 63.52 -22.52
N LEU A 150 8.33 63.25 -21.21
CA LEU A 150 8.17 64.27 -20.17
C LEU A 150 9.33 65.26 -20.17
N ASN A 151 10.58 64.77 -20.22
CA ASN A 151 11.79 65.59 -20.30
C ASN A 151 11.86 66.42 -21.59
N TYR A 152 11.40 65.87 -22.73
CA TYR A 152 11.29 66.63 -23.97
C TYR A 152 10.27 67.77 -23.85
N ARG A 153 9.08 67.49 -23.28
CA ARG A 153 8.01 68.49 -23.09
C ARG A 153 8.43 69.62 -22.15
N SER A 154 9.06 69.31 -21.01
CA SER A 154 9.54 70.31 -20.06
C SER A 154 10.64 71.19 -20.67
N ALA A 155 11.62 70.59 -21.36
CA ALA A 155 12.67 71.31 -22.06
C ALA A 155 12.14 72.19 -23.21
N SER A 156 11.16 71.71 -23.98
CA SER A 156 10.49 72.47 -25.04
C SER A 156 9.72 73.67 -24.46
N GLY A 157 8.84 73.45 -23.49
CA GLY A 157 8.05 74.53 -22.86
C GLY A 157 8.94 75.63 -22.27
N ARG A 158 10.00 75.23 -21.55
CA ARG A 158 11.01 76.15 -20.99
C ARG A 158 11.71 76.98 -22.07
N ARG A 159 12.01 76.43 -23.27
CA ARG A 159 12.56 77.20 -24.40
C ARG A 159 11.57 78.21 -24.97
N HIS A 160 10.30 77.84 -25.13
CA HIS A 160 9.28 78.71 -25.71
C HIS A 160 8.95 79.90 -24.79
N LEU A 161 8.77 79.66 -23.49
CA LEU A 161 8.56 80.73 -22.50
C LEU A 161 9.76 81.68 -22.39
N ASN A 162 10.98 81.14 -22.39
CA ASN A 162 12.22 81.94 -22.47
C ASN A 162 12.38 82.71 -23.79
N SER A 163 11.60 82.41 -24.83
CA SER A 163 11.52 83.22 -26.05
C SER A 163 10.48 84.33 -25.89
N LEU A 164 9.29 83.99 -25.37
CA LEU A 164 8.18 84.91 -25.14
C LEU A 164 8.54 86.07 -24.18
N SER A 165 9.18 85.75 -23.05
CA SER A 165 9.73 86.75 -22.11
C SER A 165 10.72 87.72 -22.80
N ARG A 166 11.61 87.21 -23.65
CA ARG A 166 12.55 88.05 -24.42
C ARG A 166 11.87 88.93 -25.47
N VAL A 167 10.74 88.51 -26.05
CA VAL A 167 9.94 89.35 -26.96
C VAL A 167 9.23 90.45 -26.18
N LEU A 168 8.60 90.13 -25.05
CA LEU A 168 7.92 91.12 -24.21
C LEU A 168 8.88 92.13 -23.58
N ALA A 169 10.08 91.70 -23.15
CA ALA A 169 11.13 92.61 -22.70
C ALA A 169 11.57 93.60 -23.80
N LYS A 170 11.68 93.14 -25.06
CA LYS A 170 11.95 94.02 -26.21
C LYS A 170 10.80 94.99 -26.49
N HIS A 171 9.56 94.52 -26.48
CA HIS A 171 8.38 95.39 -26.69
C HIS A 171 8.25 96.43 -25.57
N SER A 172 8.43 96.03 -24.31
CA SER A 172 8.46 96.93 -23.15
C SER A 172 9.46 98.07 -23.36
N LYS A 173 10.69 97.75 -23.80
CA LYS A 173 11.71 98.77 -24.08
C LYS A 173 11.32 99.71 -25.22
N LEU A 174 10.89 99.18 -26.37
CA LEU A 174 10.48 99.99 -27.52
C LEU A 174 9.34 100.97 -27.20
N LEU A 175 8.45 100.60 -26.27
CA LEU A 175 7.36 101.46 -25.79
C LEU A 175 7.85 102.59 -24.86
N PHE A 176 8.88 102.35 -24.05
CA PHE A 176 9.54 103.42 -23.31
C PHE A 176 10.17 104.45 -24.25
N ASP A 177 10.73 103.98 -25.37
CA ASP A 177 11.41 104.82 -26.37
C ASP A 177 10.46 105.60 -27.32
N GLN A 178 9.15 105.31 -27.35
CA GLN A 178 8.17 105.97 -28.25
C GLN A 178 7.25 107.00 -27.57
N GLU A 179 6.97 108.12 -28.24
CA GLU A 179 6.13 109.25 -27.77
C GLU A 179 4.61 108.97 -27.85
N PHE A 180 4.14 107.96 -27.13
CA PHE A 180 2.70 107.77 -26.90
C PHE A 180 2.18 108.69 -25.79
N SER A 181 0.92 109.12 -25.91
CA SER A 181 0.21 109.85 -24.86
C SER A 181 0.21 109.06 -23.54
N ASN A 182 0.66 109.70 -22.45
CA ASN A 182 1.00 109.07 -21.18
C ASN A 182 -0.05 108.10 -20.62
N VAL A 183 -1.35 108.39 -20.77
CA VAL A 183 -2.45 107.53 -20.30
C VAL A 183 -2.44 106.16 -20.99
N THR A 184 -2.24 106.14 -22.31
CA THR A 184 -2.20 104.93 -23.14
C THR A 184 -0.90 104.16 -22.91
N LYS A 185 0.23 104.88 -22.85
CA LYS A 185 1.57 104.35 -22.56
C LYS A 185 1.60 103.61 -21.22
N ASN A 186 1.06 104.22 -20.16
CA ASN A 186 1.03 103.63 -18.82
C ASN A 186 0.15 102.37 -18.76
N LYS A 187 -1.05 102.37 -19.36
CA LYS A 187 -1.91 101.18 -19.41
C LYS A 187 -1.21 100.00 -20.11
N PHE A 188 -0.59 100.23 -21.26
CA PHE A 188 0.06 99.17 -22.03
C PHE A 188 1.35 98.65 -21.35
N ILE A 189 2.10 99.52 -20.67
CA ILE A 189 3.23 99.11 -19.81
C ILE A 189 2.76 98.24 -18.64
N SER A 190 1.62 98.53 -18.00
CA SER A 190 1.05 97.65 -16.96
C SER A 190 0.69 96.28 -17.51
N SER A 191 -0.04 96.19 -18.63
CA SER A 191 -0.39 94.89 -19.23
C SER A 191 0.81 94.07 -19.70
N ILE A 192 1.92 94.71 -20.11
CA ILE A 192 3.17 94.01 -20.42
C ILE A 192 3.89 93.54 -19.15
N LYS A 193 3.85 94.31 -18.05
CA LYS A 193 4.33 93.83 -16.74
C LYS A 193 3.52 92.65 -16.24
N GLU A 194 2.19 92.70 -16.34
CA GLU A 194 1.28 91.60 -15.99
C GLU A 194 1.57 90.34 -16.81
N MET A 195 1.78 90.47 -18.13
CA MET A 195 2.20 89.34 -18.98
C MET A 195 3.59 88.80 -18.60
N ASN A 196 4.58 89.67 -18.32
CA ASN A 196 5.90 89.22 -17.87
C ASN A 196 5.83 88.50 -16.52
N ILE A 197 5.07 89.02 -15.55
CA ILE A 197 4.85 88.36 -14.24
C ILE A 197 4.18 87.00 -14.44
N CYS A 198 3.19 86.89 -15.32
CA CYS A 198 2.54 85.62 -15.66
C CYS A 198 3.53 84.61 -16.29
N ILE A 199 4.42 85.07 -17.18
CA ILE A 199 5.41 84.22 -17.85
C ILE A 199 6.58 83.86 -16.94
N GLU A 200 7.04 84.76 -16.07
CA GLU A 200 8.05 84.51 -15.04
C GLU A 200 7.51 83.54 -13.98
N SER A 201 6.24 83.68 -13.57
CA SER A 201 5.55 82.70 -12.73
C SER A 201 5.46 81.33 -13.42
N THR A 202 5.04 81.28 -14.69
CA THR A 202 4.95 80.02 -15.46
C THR A 202 6.32 79.39 -15.68
N LEU A 203 7.37 80.21 -15.88
CA LEU A 203 8.76 79.75 -15.96
C LEU A 203 9.21 79.17 -14.62
N LYS A 204 8.95 79.86 -13.50
CA LYS A 204 9.29 79.40 -12.15
C LYS A 204 8.64 78.05 -11.83
N VAL A 205 7.37 77.88 -12.23
CA VAL A 205 6.66 76.60 -12.15
C VAL A 205 7.37 75.47 -12.92
N ILE A 206 8.03 75.81 -14.01
CA ILE A 206 8.73 74.87 -14.90
C ILE A 206 10.23 74.74 -14.59
N THR A 207 10.85 75.64 -13.82
CA THR A 207 12.29 75.61 -13.47
C THR A 207 12.57 75.20 -12.03
N GLU A 208 11.77 75.64 -11.08
CA GLU A 208 12.03 75.50 -9.64
C GLU A 208 10.95 74.60 -8.99
N ASP A 209 9.67 74.87 -9.24
CA ASP A 209 8.58 74.11 -8.63
C ASP A 209 8.51 72.64 -9.08
N SER A 210 9.09 72.32 -10.24
CA SER A 210 9.18 70.95 -10.79
C SER A 210 10.07 70.00 -9.95
N VAL A 211 10.80 70.48 -8.95
CA VAL A 211 11.60 69.65 -8.04
C VAL A 211 11.31 70.01 -6.58
N GLU A 212 11.51 71.27 -6.19
CA GLU A 212 11.36 71.66 -4.78
C GLU A 212 9.89 71.79 -4.37
N ASN A 213 9.01 72.29 -5.24
CA ASN A 213 7.58 72.34 -4.96
C ASN A 213 6.86 71.01 -5.28
N LEU A 214 7.55 70.00 -5.82
CA LEU A 214 7.11 68.61 -5.75
C LEU A 214 7.36 68.03 -4.34
N LEU A 215 8.42 68.44 -3.65
CA LEU A 215 8.62 68.18 -2.22
C LEU A 215 7.70 69.07 -1.34
N GLU A 216 7.41 70.29 -1.76
CA GLU A 216 6.60 71.23 -0.97
C GLU A 216 5.08 71.05 -1.18
N THR A 217 4.58 70.64 -2.35
CA THR A 217 3.18 70.15 -2.47
C THR A 217 2.93 68.80 -1.80
N LEU A 218 3.98 68.00 -1.56
CA LEU A 218 3.94 66.86 -0.62
C LEU A 218 3.80 67.30 0.86
N SER A 219 4.01 68.59 1.16
CA SER A 219 4.09 69.15 2.51
C SER A 219 2.98 70.16 2.84
N VAL A 220 2.65 71.08 1.93
CA VAL A 220 1.67 72.16 2.06
C VAL A 220 0.31 71.71 1.51
N SER A 221 -0.22 70.65 2.11
CA SER A 221 -1.61 70.27 1.88
C SER A 221 -2.27 69.87 3.20
N GLN A 222 -2.87 70.86 3.86
CA GLN A 222 -3.70 70.64 5.05
C GLN A 222 -4.97 69.85 4.69
N ASN A 223 -5.44 69.93 3.44
CA ASN A 223 -6.43 69.01 2.89
C ASN A 223 -5.85 67.60 2.69
N SER A 224 -4.58 67.44 2.31
CA SER A 224 -3.93 66.12 2.37
C SER A 224 -3.60 65.66 3.79
N LYS A 225 -3.72 66.46 4.86
CA LYS A 225 -3.74 65.91 6.23
C LYS A 225 -5.05 65.19 6.50
N ALA A 226 -6.19 65.75 6.08
CA ALA A 226 -7.49 65.07 6.18
C ALA A 226 -7.61 63.87 5.20
N ILE A 227 -7.09 64.00 3.98
CA ILE A 227 -7.10 62.91 2.99
C ILE A 227 -6.07 61.83 3.35
N LYS A 228 -4.86 62.19 3.83
CA LYS A 228 -3.93 61.19 4.40
C LYS A 228 -4.52 60.54 5.64
N SER A 229 -5.11 61.28 6.59
CA SER A 229 -5.70 60.63 7.77
C SER A 229 -6.83 59.67 7.39
N GLY A 230 -7.70 60.03 6.42
CA GLY A 230 -8.73 59.12 5.91
C GLY A 230 -8.19 57.93 5.10
N ILE A 231 -7.03 58.07 4.44
CA ILE A 231 -6.34 56.96 3.74
C ILE A 231 -5.57 56.08 4.73
N GLU A 232 -4.90 56.66 5.73
CA GLU A 232 -4.20 55.98 6.82
C GLU A 232 -5.18 55.25 7.75
N GLU A 233 -6.37 55.81 7.99
CA GLU A 233 -7.45 55.18 8.74
C GLU A 233 -8.06 54.02 7.95
N LYS A 234 -8.28 54.18 6.64
CA LYS A 234 -8.67 53.05 5.75
C LYS A 234 -7.60 51.98 5.67
N LEU A 235 -6.32 52.35 5.55
CA LEU A 235 -5.21 51.40 5.57
C LEU A 235 -5.07 50.70 6.92
N ARG A 236 -5.32 51.39 8.04
CA ARG A 236 -5.37 50.77 9.37
C ARG A 236 -6.55 49.81 9.52
N ALA A 237 -7.73 50.16 8.99
CA ALA A 237 -8.86 49.24 8.95
C ALA A 237 -8.54 48.00 8.10
N GLU A 238 -8.08 48.19 6.86
CA GLU A 238 -7.75 47.08 5.95
C GLU A 238 -6.55 46.24 6.45
N LEU A 239 -5.58 46.84 7.14
CA LEU A 239 -4.51 46.10 7.83
C LEU A 239 -5.06 45.34 9.03
N LYS A 240 -5.96 45.93 9.82
CA LYS A 240 -6.58 45.24 10.96
C LYS A 240 -7.44 44.07 10.50
N ASP A 241 -8.27 44.23 9.47
CA ASP A 241 -9.07 43.14 8.90
C ASP A 241 -8.17 41.98 8.41
N LYS A 242 -6.95 42.30 7.94
CA LYS A 242 -5.91 41.32 7.57
C LYS A 242 -5.20 40.72 8.78
N GLU A 243 -4.98 41.46 9.86
CA GLU A 243 -4.43 40.95 11.11
C GLU A 243 -5.42 40.02 11.82
N ASP A 244 -6.70 40.40 11.89
CA ASP A 244 -7.79 39.61 12.45
C ASP A 244 -7.97 38.29 11.65
N THR A 245 -7.99 38.34 10.30
CA THR A 245 -8.05 37.12 9.48
C THR A 245 -6.76 36.28 9.52
N ILE A 246 -5.58 36.87 9.70
CA ILE A 246 -4.34 36.13 9.98
C ILE A 246 -4.43 35.38 11.33
N GLU A 247 -5.10 35.95 12.34
CA GLU A 247 -5.30 35.29 13.62
C GLU A 247 -6.37 34.18 13.55
N GLU A 248 -7.39 34.32 12.70
CA GLU A 248 -8.29 33.20 12.33
C GLU A 248 -7.49 32.04 11.69
N TYR A 249 -6.60 32.32 10.73
CA TYR A 249 -5.75 31.28 10.14
C TYR A 249 -4.77 30.65 11.15
N ARG A 250 -4.21 31.43 12.08
CA ARG A 250 -3.36 30.91 13.17
C ARG A 250 -4.14 29.98 14.10
N THR A 251 -5.32 30.39 14.56
CA THR A 251 -6.15 29.57 15.46
C THR A 251 -6.73 28.35 14.76
N ALA A 252 -6.99 28.40 13.44
CA ALA A 252 -7.34 27.23 12.64
C ALA A 252 -6.15 26.23 12.51
N LEU A 253 -4.94 26.74 12.25
CA LEU A 253 -3.73 25.92 12.21
C LEU A 253 -3.42 25.25 13.56
N GLU A 254 -3.64 25.95 14.68
CA GLU A 254 -3.41 25.36 16.01
C GLU A 254 -4.44 24.29 16.36
N LYS A 255 -5.72 24.47 15.99
CA LYS A 255 -6.73 23.40 16.09
C LYS A 255 -6.37 22.16 15.27
N LEU A 256 -5.85 22.34 14.05
CA LEU A 256 -5.36 21.23 13.21
C LEU A 256 -4.14 20.52 13.83
N ARG A 257 -3.22 21.27 14.47
CA ARG A 257 -2.11 20.69 15.24
C ARG A 257 -2.61 19.88 16.43
N GLU A 258 -3.55 20.41 17.21
CA GLU A 258 -4.14 19.75 18.37
C GLU A 258 -4.88 18.46 17.97
N GLN A 259 -5.67 18.49 16.88
CA GLN A 259 -6.30 17.30 16.30
C GLN A 259 -5.27 16.27 15.85
N THR A 260 -4.21 16.69 15.16
CA THR A 260 -3.12 15.81 14.73
C THR A 260 -2.40 15.18 15.93
N LEU A 261 -2.25 15.92 17.03
CA LEU A 261 -1.62 15.44 18.26
C LEU A 261 -2.52 14.41 18.96
N LYS A 262 -3.82 14.68 19.10
CA LYS A 262 -4.82 13.71 19.62
C LYS A 262 -4.91 12.44 18.77
N LEU A 263 -4.81 12.54 17.45
CA LEU A 263 -4.74 11.37 16.57
C LEU A 263 -3.46 10.56 16.77
N ARG A 264 -2.31 11.22 16.95
CA ARG A 264 -1.04 10.55 17.30
C ARG A 264 -1.10 9.89 18.68
N GLU A 265 -1.75 10.51 19.66
CA GLU A 265 -1.93 9.91 20.99
C GLU A 265 -2.86 8.70 20.94
N ARG A 266 -3.97 8.76 20.17
CA ARG A 266 -4.83 7.60 19.91
C ARG A 266 -4.08 6.46 19.21
N LEU A 267 -3.28 6.75 18.18
CA LEU A 267 -2.44 5.76 17.48
C LEU A 267 -1.31 5.20 18.35
N LYS A 268 -0.81 5.96 19.32
CA LYS A 268 0.23 5.56 20.28
C LYS A 268 -0.38 4.87 21.52
N ASN A 269 -1.70 4.77 21.63
CA ASN A 269 -2.35 4.30 22.85
C ASN A 269 -2.27 2.75 22.91
N PRO A 270 -1.44 2.15 23.78
CA PRO A 270 -1.07 0.74 23.69
C PRO A 270 -2.25 -0.22 23.97
N MET A 271 -3.36 0.29 24.51
CA MET A 271 -4.61 -0.46 24.67
C MET A 271 -5.12 -1.07 23.35
N ALA A 272 -4.90 -0.39 22.22
CA ALA A 272 -5.25 -0.92 20.90
C ALA A 272 -4.33 -2.07 20.48
N GLU A 273 -3.02 -1.93 20.70
CA GLU A 273 -2.02 -2.98 20.45
C GLU A 273 -2.23 -4.18 21.39
N GLU A 274 -2.60 -3.97 22.64
CA GLU A 274 -2.83 -5.04 23.62
C GLU A 274 -4.09 -5.86 23.30
N ASN A 275 -5.18 -5.20 22.87
CA ASN A 275 -6.38 -5.90 22.41
C ASN A 275 -6.12 -6.66 21.10
N LEU A 276 -5.41 -6.06 20.13
CA LEU A 276 -4.98 -6.77 18.91
C LEU A 276 -4.08 -7.97 19.25
N LYS A 277 -3.16 -7.82 20.20
CA LYS A 277 -2.28 -8.91 20.67
C LYS A 277 -3.07 -10.05 21.30
N LYS A 278 -4.10 -9.77 22.11
CA LYS A 278 -5.00 -10.81 22.66
C LYS A 278 -5.75 -11.56 21.55
N ILE A 279 -6.27 -10.84 20.56
CA ILE A 279 -6.94 -11.44 19.39
C ILE A 279 -5.97 -12.32 18.58
N ILE A 280 -4.73 -11.87 18.39
CA ILE A 280 -3.67 -12.67 17.73
C ILE A 280 -3.36 -13.94 18.55
N GLU A 281 -3.13 -13.82 19.85
CA GLU A 281 -2.82 -14.95 20.74
C GLU A 281 -3.97 -15.98 20.81
N GLU A 282 -5.23 -15.53 20.72
CA GLU A 282 -6.41 -16.40 20.61
C GLU A 282 -6.48 -17.10 19.25
N GLN A 283 -6.21 -16.38 18.15
CA GLN A 283 -6.15 -16.97 16.81
C GLN A 283 -5.01 -17.97 16.66
N GLU A 284 -3.84 -17.72 17.25
CA GLU A 284 -2.70 -18.65 17.29
C GLU A 284 -3.08 -19.95 18.01
N LYS A 285 -3.70 -19.89 19.19
CA LYS A 285 -4.21 -21.06 19.92
C LYS A 285 -5.27 -21.83 19.12
N LYS A 286 -6.13 -21.12 18.39
CA LYS A 286 -7.15 -21.73 17.52
C LYS A 286 -6.52 -22.45 16.32
N ILE A 287 -5.46 -21.89 15.72
CA ILE A 287 -4.68 -22.51 14.65
C ILE A 287 -3.92 -23.74 15.17
N GLU A 288 -3.30 -23.66 16.35
CA GLU A 288 -2.63 -24.79 17.00
C GLU A 288 -3.59 -25.95 17.25
N LYS A 289 -4.77 -25.67 17.82
CA LYS A 289 -5.83 -26.66 18.00
C LYS A 289 -6.25 -27.32 16.69
N LEU A 290 -6.57 -26.55 15.65
CA LEU A 290 -6.98 -27.07 14.34
C LEU A 290 -5.88 -27.90 13.67
N ASN A 291 -4.60 -27.55 13.85
CA ASN A 291 -3.48 -28.37 13.39
C ASN A 291 -3.39 -29.70 14.15
N SER A 292 -3.61 -29.73 15.47
CA SER A 292 -3.64 -30.97 16.25
C SER A 292 -4.78 -31.91 15.81
N GLU A 293 -5.96 -31.37 15.49
CA GLU A 293 -7.11 -32.12 14.97
C GLU A 293 -6.81 -32.66 13.56
N LYS A 294 -6.19 -31.85 12.69
CA LYS A 294 -5.70 -32.26 11.36
C LYS A 294 -4.67 -33.39 11.44
N GLU A 295 -3.73 -33.34 12.38
CA GLU A 295 -2.76 -34.43 12.58
C GLU A 295 -3.41 -35.72 13.09
N MET A 296 -4.38 -35.62 14.00
CA MET A 296 -5.18 -36.77 14.45
C MET A 296 -5.95 -37.41 13.29
N MET A 297 -6.63 -36.61 12.46
CA MET A 297 -7.35 -37.11 11.29
C MET A 297 -6.41 -37.78 10.28
N ASN A 298 -5.23 -37.20 10.01
CA ASN A 298 -4.22 -37.82 9.15
C ASN A 298 -3.73 -39.16 9.71
N SER A 299 -3.55 -39.28 11.03
CA SER A 299 -3.22 -40.55 11.70
C SER A 299 -4.31 -41.61 11.47
N HIS A 300 -5.58 -41.25 11.66
CA HIS A 300 -6.71 -42.15 11.39
C HIS A 300 -6.81 -42.57 9.92
N ILE A 301 -6.53 -41.66 8.98
CA ILE A 301 -6.48 -41.95 7.54
C ILE A 301 -5.37 -42.99 7.24
N SER A 302 -4.17 -42.81 7.77
CA SER A 302 -3.06 -43.77 7.58
C SER A 302 -3.35 -45.16 8.17
N VAL A 303 -4.04 -45.23 9.32
CA VAL A 303 -4.49 -46.51 9.90
C VAL A 303 -5.56 -47.17 9.02
N LEU A 304 -6.54 -46.41 8.53
CA LEU A 304 -7.59 -46.94 7.66
C LEU A 304 -7.04 -47.41 6.30
N GLN A 305 -6.12 -46.66 5.70
CA GLN A 305 -5.40 -47.07 4.49
C GLN A 305 -4.59 -48.34 4.70
N SER A 306 -3.90 -48.48 5.84
CA SER A 306 -3.15 -49.70 6.19
C SER A 306 -4.07 -50.92 6.28
N SER A 307 -5.19 -50.80 7.01
CA SER A 307 -6.17 -51.89 7.12
C SER A 307 -6.86 -52.23 5.79
N MET A 308 -7.11 -51.23 4.94
CA MET A 308 -7.64 -51.46 3.59
C MET A 308 -6.63 -52.23 2.71
N ASN A 309 -5.33 -51.93 2.81
CA ASN A 309 -4.29 -52.66 2.09
C ASN A 309 -4.12 -54.10 2.61
N GLU A 310 -4.24 -54.33 3.92
CA GLU A 310 -4.31 -55.67 4.53
C GLU A 310 -5.52 -56.46 4.00
N GLN A 311 -6.69 -55.83 3.88
CA GLN A 311 -7.89 -56.47 3.30
C GLN A 311 -7.71 -56.77 1.81
N CYS A 312 -7.12 -55.87 1.02
CA CYS A 312 -6.82 -56.11 -0.39
C CYS A 312 -5.87 -57.30 -0.59
N THR A 313 -4.77 -57.37 0.17
CA THR A 313 -3.82 -58.49 0.08
C THR A 313 -4.43 -59.81 0.56
N LEU A 314 -5.32 -59.80 1.56
CA LEU A 314 -6.10 -60.99 1.94
C LEU A 314 -7.05 -61.44 0.81
N ILE A 315 -7.71 -60.51 0.12
CA ILE A 315 -8.58 -60.82 -1.03
C ILE A 315 -7.77 -61.41 -2.19
N GLU A 316 -6.55 -60.94 -2.42
CA GLU A 316 -5.63 -61.51 -3.43
C GLU A 316 -5.19 -62.93 -3.06
N GLN A 317 -4.80 -63.18 -1.81
CA GLN A 317 -4.49 -64.54 -1.33
C GLN A 317 -5.68 -65.49 -1.47
N LEU A 318 -6.90 -65.06 -1.12
CA LEU A 318 -8.12 -65.84 -1.30
C LEU A 318 -8.40 -66.14 -2.78
N ARG A 319 -8.14 -65.20 -3.70
CA ARG A 319 -8.24 -65.43 -5.16
C ARG A 319 -7.22 -66.47 -5.65
N GLU A 320 -5.99 -66.48 -5.13
CA GLU A 320 -5.00 -67.51 -5.47
C GLU A 320 -5.37 -68.90 -4.92
N ILE A 321 -5.91 -68.97 -3.70
CA ILE A 321 -6.42 -70.22 -3.12
C ILE A 321 -7.58 -70.77 -3.96
N ILE A 322 -8.56 -69.94 -4.34
CA ILE A 322 -9.67 -70.35 -5.22
C ILE A 322 -9.15 -70.83 -6.59
N LYS A 323 -8.15 -70.14 -7.16
CA LYS A 323 -7.55 -70.49 -8.45
C LYS A 323 -6.77 -71.81 -8.41
N THR A 324 -6.08 -72.11 -7.32
CA THR A 324 -5.35 -73.38 -7.12
C THR A 324 -6.30 -74.55 -6.84
N LEU A 325 -7.34 -74.35 -6.03
CA LEU A 325 -8.41 -75.34 -5.82
C LEU A 325 -9.12 -75.69 -7.12
N SER A 326 -9.54 -74.68 -7.90
CA SER A 326 -10.20 -74.87 -9.21
C SER A 326 -9.33 -75.65 -10.20
N LYS A 327 -8.00 -75.42 -10.18
CA LYS A 327 -7.05 -76.19 -11.00
C LYS A 327 -6.88 -77.63 -10.51
N SER A 328 -6.99 -77.89 -9.21
CA SER A 328 -6.91 -79.24 -8.65
C SER A 328 -8.10 -80.10 -9.09
N GLN A 329 -9.32 -79.55 -9.04
CA GLN A 329 -10.55 -80.23 -9.45
C GLN A 329 -10.52 -80.67 -10.92
N MET A 330 -10.00 -79.82 -11.81
CA MET A 330 -9.80 -80.13 -13.24
C MET A 330 -8.84 -81.32 -13.50
N ILE A 331 -7.96 -81.66 -12.57
CA ILE A 331 -7.02 -82.79 -12.74
C ILE A 331 -7.72 -84.13 -12.41
N SER A 332 -8.63 -84.15 -11.42
CA SER A 332 -9.33 -85.36 -10.97
C SER A 332 -10.38 -85.91 -11.95
N GLU A 333 -10.87 -85.11 -12.90
CA GLU A 333 -11.89 -85.55 -13.86
C GLU A 333 -11.30 -86.28 -15.09
N SER A 334 -9.97 -86.31 -15.22
CA SER A 334 -9.21 -86.87 -16.37
C SER A 334 -9.40 -88.38 -16.61
N SER A 335 -10.12 -89.09 -15.74
CA SER A 335 -10.35 -90.55 -15.80
C SER A 335 -11.83 -90.95 -15.80
N SER A 336 -12.77 -89.99 -15.81
CA SER A 336 -14.22 -90.26 -15.84
C SER A 336 -14.79 -90.15 -17.26
N SER A 337 -14.85 -91.28 -17.97
CA SER A 337 -15.42 -91.33 -19.32
C SER A 337 -16.96 -91.31 -19.33
N PHE A 338 -17.56 -90.74 -20.39
CA PHE A 338 -18.99 -90.83 -20.75
C PHE A 338 -20.02 -90.14 -19.83
N ILE A 339 -20.27 -88.84 -20.07
CA ILE A 339 -21.63 -88.32 -20.36
C ILE A 339 -21.52 -87.32 -21.54
N LYS A 340 -22.53 -87.25 -22.41
CA LYS A 340 -22.59 -86.31 -23.56
C LYS A 340 -23.04 -84.90 -23.14
N PRO A 341 -22.57 -83.82 -23.78
CA PRO A 341 -23.10 -82.48 -23.55
C PRO A 341 -24.54 -82.33 -24.09
N LEU A 342 -25.41 -81.69 -23.30
CA LEU A 342 -26.74 -81.26 -23.71
C LEU A 342 -26.67 -79.86 -24.40
N PRO A 343 -27.50 -79.55 -25.41
CA PRO A 343 -27.39 -78.30 -26.15
C PRO A 343 -28.23 -77.15 -25.57
N LYS A 344 -27.62 -75.97 -25.52
CA LYS A 344 -28.20 -74.62 -25.75
C LYS A 344 -29.64 -74.34 -25.29
N GLU A 345 -29.76 -73.74 -24.10
CA GLU A 345 -30.76 -72.72 -23.73
C GLU A 345 -30.06 -71.74 -22.75
N ASP A 346 -30.40 -70.47 -22.61
CA ASP A 346 -30.77 -69.45 -23.61
C ASP A 346 -30.35 -68.06 -23.02
N LYS A 347 -30.56 -66.96 -23.74
CA LYS A 347 -30.04 -65.61 -23.40
C LYS A 347 -30.51 -65.08 -22.03
N ILE A 348 -29.56 -64.62 -21.23
CA ILE A 348 -29.76 -63.58 -20.20
C ILE A 348 -28.86 -62.39 -20.57
N PRO A 349 -29.36 -61.15 -20.64
CA PRO A 349 -28.57 -60.00 -21.09
C PRO A 349 -27.58 -59.52 -20.02
N GLU A 350 -26.39 -59.12 -20.47
CA GLU A 350 -25.32 -58.57 -19.63
C GLU A 350 -25.66 -57.15 -19.13
N THR A 351 -26.12 -57.01 -17.89
CA THR A 351 -26.10 -55.71 -17.21
C THR A 351 -24.69 -55.40 -16.74
N THR A 352 -23.93 -54.66 -17.56
CA THR A 352 -22.52 -54.34 -17.32
C THR A 352 -22.32 -53.39 -16.14
N SER A 353 -22.29 -53.90 -14.92
CA SER A 353 -22.00 -53.16 -13.69
C SER A 353 -20.50 -52.84 -13.54
N ASN A 354 -19.90 -52.20 -14.56
CA ASN A 354 -18.52 -51.70 -14.54
C ASN A 354 -18.40 -50.44 -13.67
N LEU A 355 -18.74 -50.57 -12.39
CA LEU A 355 -18.56 -49.54 -11.35
C LEU A 355 -17.11 -49.49 -10.84
N PHE A 356 -16.15 -49.58 -11.76
CA PHE A 356 -14.74 -49.41 -11.49
C PHE A 356 -14.40 -47.91 -11.56
N VAL A 357 -14.62 -47.21 -10.45
CA VAL A 357 -14.35 -45.78 -10.33
C VAL A 357 -12.86 -45.54 -10.55
N LYS A 358 -12.50 -44.97 -11.71
CA LYS A 358 -11.14 -44.46 -11.95
C LYS A 358 -10.86 -43.35 -10.93
N PRO A 359 -9.64 -43.25 -10.36
CA PRO A 359 -9.26 -42.07 -9.60
C PRO A 359 -9.37 -40.83 -10.49
N ILE A 360 -9.87 -39.74 -9.93
CA ILE A 360 -10.00 -38.47 -10.64
C ILE A 360 -8.62 -37.84 -10.76
N SER A 361 -8.01 -37.95 -11.94
CA SER A 361 -6.87 -37.10 -12.30
C SER A 361 -7.35 -35.66 -12.41
N ILE A 362 -7.01 -34.85 -11.41
CA ILE A 362 -7.13 -33.39 -11.48
C ILE A 362 -5.97 -32.91 -12.36
N GLU A 363 -6.23 -32.75 -13.66
CA GLU A 363 -5.33 -32.06 -14.58
C GLU A 363 -5.64 -30.56 -14.59
N ASP A 364 -4.61 -29.74 -14.44
CA ASP A 364 -4.73 -28.29 -14.39
C ASP A 364 -5.30 -27.71 -15.69
N ARG A 365 -6.42 -26.99 -15.59
CA ARG A 365 -6.94 -26.15 -16.67
C ARG A 365 -6.56 -24.68 -16.43
N PRO A 366 -5.57 -24.13 -17.17
CA PRO A 366 -5.30 -22.70 -17.14
C PRO A 366 -6.46 -21.95 -17.81
N TYR A 367 -7.18 -21.12 -17.06
CA TYR A 367 -8.20 -20.23 -17.62
C TYR A 367 -7.54 -19.10 -18.38
N SER A 368 -7.64 -19.17 -19.71
CA SER A 368 -7.11 -18.18 -20.64
C SER A 368 -8.20 -17.22 -21.14
N SER A 369 -7.79 -15.97 -21.35
CA SER A 369 -8.40 -14.99 -22.27
C SER A 369 -9.75 -14.33 -21.91
N ASN A 370 -9.60 -13.10 -21.39
CA ASN A 370 -10.04 -11.85 -22.04
C ASN A 370 -11.52 -11.44 -22.19
N SER A 371 -11.70 -10.13 -21.99
CA SER A 371 -12.63 -9.21 -22.67
C SER A 371 -14.14 -9.26 -22.38
N SER A 372 -14.66 -8.13 -21.86
CA SER A 372 -15.65 -7.32 -22.60
C SER A 372 -15.61 -5.86 -22.12
N SER A 373 -15.97 -4.92 -23.00
CA SER A 373 -16.11 -3.48 -22.73
C SER A 373 -17.50 -2.99 -23.18
N PHE A 374 -17.82 -1.70 -22.92
CA PHE A 374 -19.17 -1.07 -23.10
C PHE A 374 -20.22 -1.65 -22.12
N ILE A 375 -21.25 -0.96 -21.59
CA ILE A 375 -22.15 0.16 -21.98
C ILE A 375 -22.52 0.91 -20.67
N LYS A 376 -22.81 2.23 -20.53
CA LYS A 376 -22.87 3.47 -21.34
C LYS A 376 -22.83 4.69 -20.36
N PRO A 377 -22.51 5.93 -20.78
CA PRO A 377 -22.75 7.14 -19.97
C PRO A 377 -24.22 7.63 -20.04
N ILE A 378 -24.68 8.30 -18.99
CA ILE A 378 -25.94 9.08 -18.94
C ILE A 378 -25.59 10.52 -18.54
N ALA A 379 -26.33 11.51 -19.05
CA ALA A 379 -26.05 12.93 -18.84
C ALA A 379 -27.34 13.75 -18.68
N LYS A 380 -27.22 14.86 -17.93
CA LYS A 380 -28.21 15.93 -17.71
C LYS A 380 -29.42 15.54 -16.82
N GLU A 381 -30.20 16.47 -16.23
CA GLU A 381 -30.26 17.95 -16.40
C GLU A 381 -30.63 18.69 -15.09
N ASP A 382 -30.69 20.02 -15.14
CA ASP A 382 -30.65 21.00 -14.04
C ASP A 382 -31.76 20.97 -12.97
N LYS A 383 -31.44 21.36 -11.72
CA LYS A 383 -31.83 22.67 -11.11
C LYS A 383 -31.36 22.88 -9.66
N PRO A 384 -31.10 24.13 -9.21
CA PRO A 384 -30.79 24.46 -7.82
C PRO A 384 -32.05 24.87 -7.01
N SER A 385 -32.04 24.60 -5.70
CA SER A 385 -33.02 25.14 -4.73
C SER A 385 -32.31 25.83 -3.56
N ASN A 386 -32.59 27.12 -3.35
CA ASN A 386 -32.08 27.87 -2.21
C ASN A 386 -32.92 27.60 -0.95
N SER A 387 -32.27 27.24 0.16
CA SER A 387 -32.80 27.45 1.52
C SER A 387 -31.63 27.57 2.53
N PRO A 388 -31.67 28.51 3.49
CA PRO A 388 -30.52 28.86 4.31
C PRO A 388 -30.37 28.03 5.60
N LEU A 389 -29.28 28.32 6.31
CA LEU A 389 -28.91 27.91 7.66
C LEU A 389 -30.06 27.49 8.58
N ASN A 390 -29.85 26.41 9.34
CA ASN A 390 -29.87 26.60 10.79
C ASN A 390 -28.96 25.65 11.59
N SER A 391 -28.58 26.18 12.75
CA SER A 391 -27.70 25.62 13.77
C SER A 391 -28.16 24.30 14.40
N PHE A 392 -27.19 23.45 14.74
CA PHE A 392 -27.33 22.47 15.84
C PHE A 392 -26.01 22.35 16.61
N ILE A 393 -25.87 23.18 17.65
CA ILE A 393 -24.86 22.97 18.70
C ILE A 393 -25.54 22.15 19.80
N ARG A 394 -24.98 20.98 20.13
CA ARG A 394 -25.42 20.17 21.28
C ARG A 394 -24.23 19.81 22.17
N PRO A 395 -24.02 20.50 23.30
CA PRO A 395 -23.03 20.08 24.27
C PRO A 395 -23.52 18.80 24.97
N LEU A 396 -22.66 17.79 25.06
CA LEU A 396 -22.88 16.64 25.95
C LEU A 396 -22.31 16.97 27.32
N SER A 397 -23.17 17.06 28.33
CA SER A 397 -22.77 17.24 29.72
C SER A 397 -22.11 15.99 30.26
N ILE A 398 -21.01 16.17 30.99
CA ILE A 398 -20.36 15.11 31.78
C ILE A 398 -21.03 15.07 33.15
N GLU A 399 -21.61 13.93 33.53
CA GLU A 399 -21.97 13.65 34.94
C GLU A 399 -20.95 12.66 35.53
N GLU A 400 -20.13 13.14 36.46
CA GLU A 400 -19.29 12.28 37.30
C GLU A 400 -20.08 11.81 38.53
N LYS A 401 -20.19 10.49 38.76
CA LYS A 401 -20.64 9.91 40.05
C LYS A 401 -19.78 8.70 40.45
N PRO A 402 -19.70 8.37 41.76
CA PRO A 402 -18.41 7.96 42.34
C PRO A 402 -18.21 6.46 42.57
N ILE A 403 -16.94 6.13 42.80
CA ILE A 403 -16.38 4.80 43.14
C ILE A 403 -16.99 4.23 44.43
N THR A 404 -17.34 2.94 44.41
CA THR A 404 -17.40 2.08 45.61
C THR A 404 -16.66 0.76 45.38
N LYS A 405 -16.23 0.13 46.47
CA LYS A 405 -15.52 -1.17 46.53
C LYS A 405 -16.59 -2.29 46.59
N SER A 406 -16.34 -3.58 46.36
CA SER A 406 -15.17 -4.45 46.60
C SER A 406 -15.28 -5.75 45.76
N PRO A 407 -14.28 -6.66 45.70
CA PRO A 407 -14.27 -7.74 44.72
C PRO A 407 -14.98 -9.03 45.17
N GLU A 408 -15.80 -9.60 44.29
CA GLU A 408 -16.17 -11.02 44.30
C GLU A 408 -15.67 -11.70 43.01
N LYS A 409 -15.67 -13.03 42.97
CA LYS A 409 -15.11 -13.83 41.87
C LYS A 409 -16.24 -14.36 40.99
N GLU A 410 -16.40 -13.79 39.81
CA GLU A 410 -17.30 -14.35 38.78
C GLU A 410 -16.50 -15.06 37.68
N GLU A 411 -17.05 -16.18 37.20
CA GLU A 411 -16.56 -16.88 36.02
C GLU A 411 -16.84 -16.03 34.78
N ILE A 412 -15.79 -15.68 34.03
CA ILE A 412 -15.94 -14.98 32.75
C ILE A 412 -16.45 -15.98 31.72
N LEU A 413 -17.76 -15.97 31.51
CA LEU A 413 -18.44 -16.61 30.40
C LEU A 413 -18.32 -15.69 29.17
N ASP A 414 -17.69 -16.16 28.09
CA ASP A 414 -17.43 -15.38 26.88
C ASP A 414 -18.70 -15.07 26.05
N ASP A 415 -19.52 -14.13 26.53
CA ASP A 415 -20.69 -13.59 25.81
C ASP A 415 -20.25 -12.50 24.80
N TYR A 416 -19.42 -12.90 23.85
CA TYR A 416 -18.75 -12.02 22.87
C TYR A 416 -19.77 -11.47 21.85
N LYS A 417 -20.29 -10.26 22.09
CA LYS A 417 -21.34 -9.66 21.24
C LYS A 417 -20.81 -9.30 19.85
N PRO A 418 -21.48 -9.72 18.76
CA PRO A 418 -21.02 -9.45 17.39
C PRO A 418 -21.30 -8.03 16.88
N ASN A 419 -21.98 -7.18 17.67
CA ASN A 419 -22.45 -5.86 17.26
C ASN A 419 -21.33 -4.87 16.90
N ASP A 420 -20.18 -4.96 17.56
CA ASP A 420 -19.06 -4.01 17.38
C ASP A 420 -18.56 -3.95 15.92
N GLN A 421 -18.75 -5.03 15.14
CA GLN A 421 -18.47 -5.03 13.70
C GLN A 421 -19.52 -4.32 12.83
N GLU A 422 -20.75 -4.17 13.29
CA GLU A 422 -21.77 -3.39 12.58
C GLU A 422 -21.63 -1.90 12.90
N ASP A 423 -21.38 -1.56 14.17
CA ASP A 423 -21.10 -0.19 14.58
C ASP A 423 -19.85 0.39 13.88
N LEU A 424 -18.76 -0.39 13.75
CA LEU A 424 -17.59 0.02 12.95
C LEU A 424 -17.93 0.25 11.46
N LYS A 425 -18.81 -0.56 10.86
CA LYS A 425 -19.21 -0.39 9.45
C LYS A 425 -20.05 0.88 9.28
N VAL A 426 -20.89 1.21 10.25
CA VAL A 426 -21.66 2.46 10.27
C VAL A 426 -20.72 3.67 10.43
N GLU A 427 -19.76 3.62 11.35
CA GLU A 427 -18.78 4.71 11.53
C GLU A 427 -17.93 4.93 10.25
N ILE A 428 -17.42 3.87 9.64
CA ILE A 428 -16.69 3.95 8.35
C ILE A 428 -17.58 4.54 7.25
N SER A 429 -18.82 4.09 7.12
CA SER A 429 -19.75 4.59 6.10
C SER A 429 -20.13 6.07 6.30
N LEU A 430 -20.09 6.58 7.52
CA LEU A 430 -20.30 8.00 7.82
C LEU A 430 -19.06 8.83 7.46
N LEU A 431 -17.86 8.33 7.77
CA LEU A 431 -16.60 8.98 7.42
C LEU A 431 -16.40 9.09 5.90
N ASP A 432 -16.70 8.03 5.15
CA ASP A 432 -16.66 8.08 3.67
C ASP A 432 -17.64 9.13 3.11
N GLN A 433 -18.82 9.28 3.72
CA GLN A 433 -19.81 10.28 3.33
C GLN A 433 -19.37 11.73 3.67
N GLU A 434 -18.65 11.94 4.77
CA GLU A 434 -18.05 13.24 5.11
C GLU A 434 -16.90 13.58 4.15
N ILE A 435 -16.00 12.63 3.89
CA ILE A 435 -14.88 12.79 2.95
C ILE A 435 -15.40 13.17 1.55
N PHE A 436 -16.46 12.52 1.07
CA PHE A 436 -17.09 12.85 -0.21
C PHE A 436 -17.68 14.27 -0.25
N GLN A 437 -18.32 14.72 0.85
CA GLN A 437 -18.84 16.09 0.96
C GLN A 437 -17.71 17.13 0.99
N LEU A 438 -16.63 16.87 1.71
CA LEU A 438 -15.45 17.72 1.75
C LEU A 438 -14.79 17.82 0.37
N GLN A 439 -14.67 16.72 -0.37
CA GLN A 439 -14.17 16.70 -1.75
C GLN A 439 -15.07 17.53 -2.69
N GLN A 440 -16.40 17.39 -2.62
CA GLN A 440 -17.31 18.25 -3.39
C GLN A 440 -17.26 19.73 -2.99
N SER A 441 -16.98 20.04 -1.73
CA SER A 441 -16.82 21.41 -1.25
C SER A 441 -15.54 22.03 -1.82
N LEU A 442 -14.41 21.31 -1.71
CA LEU A 442 -13.13 21.70 -2.28
C LEU A 442 -13.19 21.86 -3.80
N GLN A 443 -13.84 20.94 -4.51
CA GLN A 443 -13.99 21.02 -5.97
C GLN A 443 -14.85 22.22 -6.40
N ARG A 444 -15.84 22.63 -5.60
CA ARG A 444 -16.61 23.87 -5.83
C ARG A 444 -15.78 25.13 -5.55
N ALA A 445 -14.95 25.11 -4.50
CA ALA A 445 -14.07 26.23 -4.15
C ALA A 445 -12.90 26.43 -5.12
N LEU A 446 -12.45 25.36 -5.80
CA LEU A 446 -11.42 25.40 -6.86
C LEU A 446 -12.00 25.56 -8.28
N GLY A 447 -13.33 25.62 -8.42
CA GLY A 447 -14.06 25.73 -9.68
C GLY A 447 -14.62 27.12 -9.97
N GLN A 448 -14.15 28.14 -9.26
CA GLN A 448 -14.52 29.56 -9.39
C GLN A 448 -13.26 30.43 -9.50
#